data_AF-A0A9W4MF43-F1
#
_entry.id   AF-A0A9W4MF43-F1
#
_cell.length_a   1.000
_cell.length_b   1.000
_cell.length_c   1.000
_cell.angle_alpha   90.00
_cell.angle_beta   90.00
_cell.angle_gamma   90.00
#
_symmetry.space_group_name_H-M   'P 1'
#
loop_
_entity.id
_entity.type
_entity.pdbx_description
1 polymer ?
#
loop_
_entity_poly.entity_id
_entity_poly.type
_entity_poly.pdbx_seq_one_letter_code
_entity_poly.pdbx_strand_id
1 'polypeptide(L)'
;MLDEALAALAASGGAAVATAAGTDAWAGLRDSLARWFGRGSERRQTAVLERLDQTGAELAAVGPAQAESVRAAYRAIWQTRIQDLLDDLDDPLERNTAAAQLRALLDRLPAAQAPVGADHGGVAVGGNLSITAQGSGSVAAAVVRDVHLGRTDAVRADDGQERPTPPDAPQG
;
A
#
# COMPACT_ATOMS: atom_id res chain seq x y z
N MET A 1 4.21 -14.76 -8.64
CA MET A 1 3.44 -14.30 -7.45
C MET A 1 4.31 -13.61 -6.42
N LEU A 2 5.51 -14.12 -6.08
CA LEU A 2 6.42 -13.43 -5.15
C LEU A 2 6.88 -12.07 -5.70
N ASP A 3 7.26 -12.00 -6.98
CA ASP A 3 7.68 -10.76 -7.64
C ASP A 3 6.57 -9.71 -7.67
N GLU A 4 5.31 -10.12 -7.89
CA GLU A 4 4.14 -9.27 -7.82
C GLU A 4 3.95 -8.67 -6.41
N ALA A 5 4.16 -9.49 -5.37
CA ALA A 5 4.08 -9.05 -3.98
C ALA A 5 5.22 -8.08 -3.61
N LEU A 6 6.42 -8.29 -4.17
CA LEU A 6 7.55 -7.38 -4.00
C LEU A 6 7.33 -6.06 -4.74
N ALA A 7 6.74 -6.08 -5.94
CA ALA A 7 6.36 -4.89 -6.69
C ALA A 7 5.30 -4.07 -5.93
N ALA A 8 4.27 -4.73 -5.37
CA ALA A 8 3.27 -4.06 -4.53
C ALA A 8 3.87 -3.46 -3.25
N LEU A 9 4.85 -4.14 -2.64
CA LEU A 9 5.57 -3.62 -1.48
C LEU A 9 6.42 -2.40 -1.86
N ALA A 10 7.08 -2.42 -3.01
CA ALA A 10 7.85 -1.30 -3.50
C ALA A 10 6.96 -0.09 -3.84
N ALA A 11 5.81 -0.32 -4.46
CA ALA A 11 4.80 0.72 -4.68
C ALA A 11 4.33 1.34 -3.36
N SER A 12 4.11 0.51 -2.34
CA SER A 12 3.76 0.97 -0.99
C SER A 12 4.87 1.81 -0.36
N GLY A 13 6.14 1.44 -0.57
CA GLY A 13 7.30 2.22 -0.12
C GLY A 13 7.42 3.58 -0.81
N GLY A 14 7.23 3.63 -2.13
CA GLY A 14 7.19 4.89 -2.87
C GLY A 14 6.05 5.80 -2.41
N ALA A 15 4.87 5.24 -2.15
CA ALA A 15 3.72 5.99 -1.66
C ALA A 15 3.93 6.55 -0.24
N ALA A 16 4.58 5.78 0.63
CA ALA A 16 4.97 6.23 1.97
C ALA A 16 5.92 7.42 1.92
N VAL A 17 6.94 7.39 1.05
CA VAL A 17 7.86 8.53 0.88
C VAL A 17 7.12 9.79 0.42
N ALA A 18 6.27 9.68 -0.60
CA ALA A 18 5.54 10.83 -1.15
C ALA A 18 4.51 11.42 -0.16
N THR A 19 3.93 10.58 0.71
CA THR A 19 2.91 11.01 1.69
C THR A 19 3.54 11.53 2.99
N ALA A 20 4.64 10.94 3.45
CA ALA A 20 5.32 11.38 4.66
C ALA A 20 6.15 12.64 4.41
N ALA A 21 6.66 12.86 3.20
CA ALA A 21 7.44 14.04 2.86
C ALA A 21 6.66 15.33 3.13
N GLY A 22 7.29 16.26 3.88
CA GLY A 22 6.65 17.50 4.32
C GLY A 22 5.71 17.36 5.52
N THR A 23 5.65 16.18 6.15
CA THR A 23 4.94 15.94 7.42
C THR A 23 5.91 15.71 8.57
N ASP A 24 5.43 15.77 9.82
CA ASP A 24 6.22 15.46 11.01
C ASP A 24 6.72 14.00 11.04
N ALA A 25 6.04 13.09 10.33
CA ALA A 25 6.44 11.70 10.21
C ALA A 25 7.66 11.48 9.28
N TRP A 26 8.04 12.51 8.50
CA TRP A 26 9.11 12.43 7.50
C TRP A 26 10.46 12.01 8.09
N ALA A 27 10.87 12.64 9.19
CA ALA A 27 12.18 12.42 9.79
C ALA A 27 12.38 10.96 10.21
N GLY A 28 11.37 10.38 10.88
CA GLY A 28 11.42 8.98 11.32
C GLY A 28 11.42 7.98 10.16
N LEU A 29 10.66 8.26 9.09
CA LEU A 29 10.65 7.43 7.89
C LEU A 29 11.98 7.50 7.14
N ARG A 30 12.50 8.71 6.93
CA ARG A 30 13.78 8.97 6.25
C ARG A 30 14.91 8.16 6.86
N ASP A 31 15.10 8.26 8.18
CA ASP A 31 16.20 7.58 8.87
C ASP A 31 16.06 6.06 8.82
N SER A 32 14.83 5.57 8.85
CA SER A 32 14.59 4.13 8.86
C SER A 32 14.72 3.52 7.46
N LEU A 33 14.26 4.22 6.42
CA LEU A 33 14.51 3.82 5.02
C LEU A 33 15.99 3.88 4.67
N ALA A 34 16.71 4.92 5.08
CA ALA A 34 18.13 5.00 4.76
C ALA A 34 18.95 3.89 5.42
N ARG A 35 18.64 3.52 6.66
CA ARG A 35 19.25 2.34 7.31
C ARG A 35 18.91 1.05 6.58
N TRP A 36 17.67 0.90 6.14
CA TRP A 36 17.22 -0.26 5.36
C TRP A 36 17.97 -0.39 4.03
N PHE A 37 18.06 0.69 3.24
CA PHE A 37 18.85 0.72 2.00
C PHE A 37 20.36 0.55 2.27
N GLY A 38 20.84 1.11 3.38
CA GLY A 38 22.25 1.04 3.78
C GLY A 38 22.71 -0.39 4.06
N ARG A 39 21.82 -1.27 4.55
CA ARG A 39 22.13 -2.67 4.91
C ARG A 39 23.41 -2.81 5.76
N GLY A 40 23.64 -1.84 6.66
CA GLY A 40 24.84 -1.77 7.51
C GLY A 40 26.05 -1.04 6.90
N SER A 41 25.95 -0.56 5.66
CA SER A 41 26.96 0.31 5.04
C SER A 41 26.65 1.79 5.27
N GLU A 42 27.47 2.47 6.07
CA GLU A 42 27.32 3.90 6.36
C GLU A 42 27.37 4.75 5.09
N ARG A 43 28.26 4.44 4.14
CA ARG A 43 28.36 5.17 2.87
C ARG A 43 27.07 5.11 2.06
N ARG A 44 26.45 3.92 1.97
CA ARG A 44 25.18 3.74 1.26
C ARG A 44 24.04 4.44 2.00
N GLN A 45 24.02 4.34 3.32
CA GLN A 45 23.04 5.03 4.16
C GLN A 45 23.09 6.54 3.96
N THR A 46 24.28 7.16 4.01
CA THR A 46 24.44 8.61 3.81
C THR A 46 23.97 9.05 2.43
N ALA A 47 24.36 8.33 1.36
CA ALA A 47 23.92 8.67 0.01
C ALA A 47 22.39 8.59 -0.17
N VAL A 48 21.73 7.65 0.53
CA VAL A 48 20.28 7.53 0.51
C VAL A 48 19.61 8.61 1.36
N LEU A 49 20.19 8.96 2.53
CA LEU A 49 19.72 10.07 3.36
C LEU A 49 19.72 11.38 2.58
N GLU A 50 20.81 11.71 1.90
CA GLU A 50 20.94 12.94 1.09
C GLU A 50 19.85 13.01 0.01
N ARG A 51 19.58 11.88 -0.66
CA ARG A 51 18.54 11.82 -1.70
C ARG A 51 17.13 11.94 -1.12
N LEU A 52 16.87 11.32 0.04
CA LEU A 52 15.61 11.49 0.76
C LEU A 52 15.45 12.95 1.16
N ASP A 53 16.47 13.58 1.73
CA ASP A 53 16.44 15.00 2.11
C ASP A 53 16.09 15.92 0.94
N GLN A 54 16.72 15.69 -0.21
CA GLN A 54 16.40 16.43 -1.42
C GLN A 54 14.94 16.23 -1.82
N THR A 55 14.43 14.99 -1.78
CA THR A 55 13.02 14.68 -2.07
C THR A 55 12.08 15.43 -1.13
N GLY A 56 12.38 15.43 0.18
CA GLY A 56 11.56 16.13 1.19
C GLY A 56 11.56 17.64 1.00
N ALA A 57 12.73 18.23 0.70
CA ALA A 57 12.86 19.66 0.45
C ALA A 57 12.10 20.10 -0.81
N GLU A 58 12.20 19.33 -1.89
CA GLU A 58 11.46 19.63 -3.13
C GLU A 58 9.96 19.49 -2.94
N LEU A 59 9.50 18.43 -2.28
CA LEU A 59 8.07 18.24 -2.01
C LEU A 59 7.49 19.30 -1.06
N ALA A 60 8.30 19.84 -0.14
CA ALA A 60 7.90 20.93 0.73
C ALA A 60 7.89 22.30 0.02
N ALA A 61 8.75 22.50 -1.00
CA ALA A 61 8.85 23.74 -1.75
C ALA A 61 7.78 23.91 -2.83
N VAL A 62 7.13 22.81 -3.24
CA VAL A 62 6.17 22.81 -4.34
C VAL A 62 4.80 23.33 -3.87
N GLY A 63 4.26 24.30 -4.60
CA GLY A 63 2.92 24.85 -4.36
C GLY A 63 1.78 23.85 -4.65
N PRO A 64 0.58 24.08 -4.10
CA PRO A 64 -0.53 23.11 -4.11
C PRO A 64 -0.97 22.67 -5.51
N ALA A 65 -0.84 23.52 -6.52
CA ALA A 65 -1.20 23.20 -7.91
C ALA A 65 -0.26 22.17 -8.58
N GLN A 66 0.99 22.07 -8.13
CA GLN A 66 2.00 21.17 -8.68
C GLN A 66 2.31 19.99 -7.74
N ALA A 67 1.87 20.08 -6.49
CA ALA A 67 2.20 19.13 -5.43
C ALA A 67 1.84 17.68 -5.81
N GLU A 68 0.69 17.45 -6.44
CA GLU A 68 0.29 16.09 -6.80
C GLU A 68 1.12 15.49 -7.94
N SER A 69 1.44 16.28 -8.96
CA SER A 69 2.30 15.82 -10.07
C SER A 69 3.71 15.50 -9.58
N VAL A 70 4.27 16.34 -8.70
CA VAL A 70 5.61 16.13 -8.15
C VAL A 70 5.63 14.96 -7.17
N ARG A 71 4.58 14.79 -6.34
CA ARG A 71 4.41 13.60 -5.49
C ARG A 71 4.31 12.31 -6.31
N ALA A 72 3.57 12.31 -7.42
CA ALA A 72 3.45 11.14 -8.28
C ALA A 72 4.81 10.77 -8.92
N ALA A 73 5.58 11.76 -9.38
CA ALA A 73 6.92 11.54 -9.91
C ALA A 73 7.86 10.94 -8.84
N TYR A 74 7.88 11.51 -7.64
CA TYR A 74 8.71 11.01 -6.55
C TYR A 74 8.27 9.63 -6.05
N ARG A 75 6.97 9.35 -6.01
CA ARG A 75 6.43 8.01 -5.72
C ARG A 75 7.00 6.97 -6.68
N ALA A 76 6.95 7.24 -7.99
CA ALA A 76 7.48 6.32 -9.01
C ALA A 76 9.00 6.13 -8.88
N ILE A 77 9.76 7.22 -8.69
CA ILE A 77 11.21 7.17 -8.50
C ILE A 77 11.59 6.28 -7.32
N TRP A 78 10.92 6.46 -6.18
CA TRP A 78 11.23 5.68 -4.97
C TRP A 78 10.73 4.24 -5.06
N GLN A 79 9.59 4.00 -5.72
CA GLN A 79 9.15 2.65 -6.05
C GLN A 79 10.21 1.89 -6.85
N THR A 80 10.68 2.44 -7.98
CA THR A 80 11.69 1.79 -8.82
C THR A 80 12.96 1.49 -8.04
N ARG A 81 13.44 2.44 -7.21
CA ARG A 81 14.64 2.21 -6.39
C ARG A 81 14.49 1.09 -5.38
N ILE A 82 13.31 0.92 -4.82
CA ILE A 82 13.02 -0.19 -3.89
C ILE A 82 12.98 -1.51 -4.67
N GLN A 83 12.38 -1.53 -5.86
CA GLN A 83 12.40 -2.71 -6.73
C GLN A 83 13.82 -3.09 -7.11
N ASP A 84 14.61 -2.14 -7.62
CA ASP A 84 16.01 -2.35 -8.01
C ASP A 84 16.82 -2.95 -6.86
N LEU A 85 16.65 -2.44 -5.62
CA LEU A 85 17.35 -2.99 -4.46
C LEU A 85 16.91 -4.42 -4.13
N LEU A 86 15.62 -4.73 -4.25
CA LEU A 86 15.11 -6.09 -3.99
C LEU A 86 15.55 -7.07 -5.09
N ASP A 87 15.63 -6.60 -6.33
CA ASP A 87 16.06 -7.39 -7.49
C ASP A 87 17.57 -7.65 -7.47
N ASP A 88 18.38 -6.67 -7.07
CA ASP A 88 19.84 -6.79 -6.89
C ASP A 88 20.23 -7.80 -5.79
N LEU A 89 19.29 -8.21 -4.92
CA LEU A 89 19.53 -9.26 -3.93
C LEU A 89 19.37 -10.64 -4.57
N ASP A 90 20.49 -11.25 -4.93
CA ASP A 90 20.56 -12.60 -5.51
C ASP A 90 20.11 -13.70 -4.54
N ASP A 91 20.30 -13.51 -3.23
CA ASP A 91 19.88 -14.47 -2.20
C ASP A 91 18.37 -14.29 -1.87
N PRO A 92 17.53 -15.32 -2.11
CA PRO A 92 16.10 -15.26 -1.77
C PRO A 92 15.81 -15.04 -0.29
N LEU A 93 16.66 -15.53 0.62
CA LEU A 93 16.49 -15.31 2.06
C LEU A 93 16.79 -13.87 2.44
N GLU A 94 17.84 -13.28 1.86
CA GLU A 94 18.16 -11.87 2.08
C GLU A 94 17.10 -10.94 1.51
N ARG A 95 16.58 -11.26 0.32
CA ARG A 95 15.48 -10.55 -0.34
C ARG A 95 14.21 -10.59 0.50
N ASN A 96 13.82 -11.78 0.99
CA ASN A 96 12.65 -11.92 1.86
C ASN A 96 12.84 -11.18 3.18
N THR A 97 14.04 -11.20 3.76
CA THR A 97 14.36 -10.45 4.97
C THR A 97 14.26 -8.95 4.72
N ALA A 98 14.78 -8.45 3.60
CA ALA A 98 14.67 -7.05 3.20
C ALA A 98 13.20 -6.64 3.03
N ALA A 99 12.41 -7.47 2.34
CA ALA A 99 10.98 -7.25 2.15
C ALA A 99 10.20 -7.21 3.48
N ALA A 100 10.48 -8.15 4.40
CA ALA A 100 9.85 -8.18 5.71
C ALA A 100 10.20 -6.94 6.55
N GLN A 101 11.47 -6.50 6.51
CA GLN A 101 11.90 -5.28 7.19
C GLN A 101 11.21 -4.04 6.63
N LEU A 102 11.08 -3.94 5.30
CA LEU A 102 10.36 -2.85 4.65
C LEU A 102 8.88 -2.87 5.03
N ARG A 103 8.24 -4.04 5.04
CA ARG A 103 6.84 -4.15 5.48
C ARG A 103 6.64 -3.68 6.92
N ALA A 104 7.50 -4.11 7.84
CA ALA A 104 7.47 -3.67 9.23
C ALA A 104 7.79 -2.16 9.41
N LEU A 105 8.50 -1.55 8.47
CA LEU A 105 8.69 -0.09 8.43
C LEU A 105 7.40 0.61 8.04
N LEU A 106 6.72 0.11 7.00
CA LEU A 106 5.49 0.70 6.48
C LEU A 106 4.31 0.53 7.45
N ASP A 107 4.21 -0.61 8.13
CA ASP A 107 3.16 -0.89 9.13
C ASP A 107 3.23 0.04 10.35
N ARG A 108 4.39 0.67 10.61
CA ARG A 108 4.58 1.64 11.70
C ARG A 108 4.17 3.06 11.32
N LEU A 109 4.00 3.34 10.04
CA LEU A 109 3.45 4.63 9.64
C LEU A 109 1.97 4.63 10.03
N PRO A 110 1.45 5.72 10.62
CA PRO A 110 0.01 5.87 10.72
C PRO A 110 -0.54 5.66 9.32
N ALA A 111 -1.57 4.83 9.17
CA ALA A 111 -2.15 4.46 7.89
C ALA A 111 -2.65 5.73 7.19
N ALA A 112 -1.72 6.44 6.55
CA ALA A 112 -2.04 7.50 5.65
C ALA A 112 -2.75 6.78 4.53
N GLN A 113 -4.02 7.13 4.34
CA GLN A 113 -4.91 6.57 3.36
C GLN A 113 -4.33 6.86 1.96
N ALA A 114 -3.32 6.10 1.57
CA ALA A 114 -2.75 6.12 0.25
C ALA A 114 -3.57 5.13 -0.57
N PRO A 115 -4.12 5.57 -1.72
CA PRO A 115 -4.87 4.67 -2.58
C PRO A 115 -3.93 3.56 -3.02
N VAL A 116 -4.34 2.34 -2.69
CA VAL A 116 -3.76 1.12 -3.25
C VAL A 116 -4.01 1.21 -4.75
N GLY A 117 -2.99 1.62 -5.50
CA GLY A 117 -3.03 1.62 -6.95
C GLY A 117 -3.11 0.17 -7.40
N ALA A 118 -4.29 -0.27 -7.83
CA ALA A 118 -4.33 -1.34 -8.79
C ALA A 118 -3.82 -0.72 -10.10
N ASP A 119 -2.81 -1.37 -10.67
CA ASP A 119 -2.27 -1.05 -11.98
C ASP A 119 -3.41 -0.67 -12.95
N HIS A 120 -3.25 0.46 -13.66
CA HIS A 120 -4.26 1.05 -14.57
C HIS A 120 -5.58 1.55 -13.94
N GLY A 121 -5.51 2.23 -12.80
CA GLY A 121 -6.64 3.06 -12.31
C GLY A 121 -7.76 2.30 -11.63
N GLY A 122 -7.48 1.09 -11.15
CA GLY A 122 -8.36 0.39 -10.20
C GLY A 122 -7.96 0.71 -8.76
N VAL A 123 -8.92 0.62 -7.84
CA VAL A 123 -8.68 0.68 -6.40
C VAL A 123 -9.11 -0.66 -5.83
N ALA A 124 -8.18 -1.41 -5.24
CA ALA A 124 -8.47 -2.67 -4.55
C ALA A 124 -8.46 -2.43 -3.02
N VAL A 125 -9.61 -2.61 -2.37
CA VAL A 125 -9.76 -2.40 -0.92
C VAL A 125 -10.14 -3.73 -0.27
N GLY A 126 -9.30 -4.25 0.62
CA GLY A 126 -9.57 -5.45 1.42
C GLY A 126 -10.48 -5.19 2.64
N GLY A 127 -11.22 -4.08 2.65
CA GLY A 127 -11.97 -3.56 3.80
C GLY A 127 -12.96 -2.46 3.39
N ASN A 128 -13.44 -1.66 4.36
CA ASN A 128 -14.40 -0.60 4.07
C ASN A 128 -13.69 0.64 3.49
N LEU A 129 -14.20 1.17 2.38
CA LEU A 129 -13.75 2.42 1.77
C LEU A 129 -14.69 3.56 2.19
N SER A 130 -14.21 4.48 3.03
CA SER A 130 -14.93 5.71 3.36
C SER A 130 -14.25 6.90 2.69
N ILE A 131 -14.97 7.58 1.79
CA ILE A 131 -14.49 8.80 1.12
C ILE A 131 -15.19 9.97 1.77
N THR A 132 -14.47 10.76 2.57
CA THR A 132 -15.02 11.94 3.24
C THR A 132 -14.22 13.18 2.89
N ALA A 133 -14.93 14.22 2.43
CA ALA A 133 -14.37 15.55 2.25
C ALA A 133 -14.83 16.43 3.42
N GLN A 134 -13.91 16.87 4.28
CA GLN A 134 -14.21 17.89 5.29
C GLN A 134 -13.54 19.22 4.95
N GLY A 135 -14.34 20.27 4.82
CA GLY A 135 -13.92 21.63 4.51
C GLY A 135 -14.94 22.36 3.63
N SER A 136 -15.11 23.66 3.86
CA SER A 136 -15.98 24.53 3.05
C SER A 136 -15.36 24.70 1.66
N GLY A 137 -15.81 23.92 0.67
CA GLY A 137 -15.32 23.97 -0.71
C GLY A 137 -14.58 22.72 -1.20
N SER A 138 -14.57 21.63 -0.43
CA SER A 138 -13.96 20.37 -0.86
C SER A 138 -14.90 19.55 -1.74
N VAL A 139 -14.40 19.07 -2.88
CA VAL A 139 -15.11 18.14 -3.78
C VAL A 139 -14.37 16.81 -3.78
N ALA A 140 -15.04 15.75 -3.34
CA ALA A 140 -14.59 14.38 -3.54
C ALA A 140 -15.37 13.76 -4.70
N ALA A 141 -14.67 13.35 -5.75
CA ALA A 141 -15.25 12.61 -6.86
C ALA A 141 -14.56 11.25 -6.95
N ALA A 142 -15.35 10.18 -6.88
CA ALA A 142 -14.90 8.83 -7.17
C ALA A 142 -15.64 8.34 -8.41
N VAL A 143 -14.91 7.92 -9.43
CA VAL A 143 -15.48 7.28 -10.62
C VAL A 143 -15.34 5.77 -10.42
N VAL A 144 -16.45 5.11 -10.09
CA VAL A 144 -16.52 3.65 -10.00
C VAL A 144 -16.84 3.13 -11.39
N ARG A 145 -15.87 2.47 -12.02
CA ARG A 145 -16.05 1.88 -13.36
C ARG A 145 -16.57 0.45 -13.29
N ASP A 146 -15.95 -0.40 -12.47
CA ASP A 146 -16.32 -1.81 -12.31
C ASP A 146 -16.13 -2.24 -10.84
N VAL A 147 -16.98 -3.14 -10.35
CA VAL A 147 -16.99 -3.63 -8.97
C VAL A 147 -17.01 -5.16 -8.98
N HIS A 148 -15.90 -5.76 -8.55
CA HIS A 148 -15.82 -7.20 -8.32
C HIS A 148 -15.86 -7.49 -6.83
N LEU A 149 -16.99 -8.01 -6.35
CA LEU A 149 -17.07 -8.56 -5.01
C LEU A 149 -16.52 -9.99 -5.04
N GLY A 150 -15.36 -10.20 -4.41
CA GLY A 150 -14.85 -11.55 -4.17
C GLY A 150 -15.86 -12.31 -3.31
N ARG A 151 -16.59 -13.24 -3.92
CA ARG A 151 -17.53 -14.11 -3.22
C ARG A 151 -16.73 -15.05 -2.33
N THR A 152 -16.76 -14.84 -1.01
CA THR A 152 -16.49 -15.91 -0.06
C THR A 152 -17.68 -16.87 -0.15
N ASP A 153 -17.54 -17.93 -0.93
CA ASP A 153 -18.38 -19.12 -0.83
C ASP A 153 -18.09 -19.77 0.53
N ALA A 154 -18.69 -19.21 1.58
CA ALA A 154 -18.88 -19.94 2.82
C ALA A 154 -19.96 -20.99 2.56
N VAL A 155 -19.52 -22.15 2.07
CA VAL A 155 -20.29 -23.39 2.15
C VAL A 155 -20.64 -23.60 3.61
N ARG A 156 -21.89 -23.30 3.95
CA ARG A 156 -22.52 -23.73 5.19
C ARG A 156 -22.79 -25.21 5.03
N ALA A 157 -21.86 -26.03 5.52
CA ALA A 157 -22.21 -27.37 5.97
C ALA A 157 -23.11 -27.20 7.20
N ASP A 158 -24.41 -27.43 7.01
CA ASP A 158 -25.32 -27.76 8.10
C ASP A 158 -25.97 -29.09 7.75
N ASP A 159 -25.69 -30.05 8.62
CA ASP A 159 -26.18 -31.41 8.70
C ASP A 159 -27.71 -31.50 8.57
N GLY A 160 -28.21 -32.50 7.84
CA GLY A 160 -29.65 -32.72 7.75
C GLY A 160 -30.12 -33.80 6.77
N GLN A 161 -29.48 -34.97 6.76
CA GLN A 161 -30.06 -36.23 6.25
C GLN A 161 -30.79 -36.87 7.46
N GLU A 162 -32.04 -37.35 7.49
CA GLU A 162 -32.90 -38.07 6.54
C GLU A 162 -34.38 -38.02 7.03
N ARG A 163 -35.36 -37.66 6.18
CA ARG A 163 -36.38 -38.53 5.53
C ARG A 163 -37.81 -38.51 6.16
N PRO A 164 -38.86 -38.89 5.39
CA PRO A 164 -40.16 -38.20 5.36
C PRO A 164 -41.32 -38.99 6.01
N THR A 165 -42.41 -38.29 6.31
CA THR A 165 -43.76 -38.88 6.46
C THR A 165 -44.85 -37.95 5.89
N PRO A 166 -45.63 -38.40 4.91
CA PRO A 166 -47.05 -38.09 4.80
C PRO A 166 -47.86 -39.42 4.83
N PRO A 167 -49.20 -39.42 4.80
CA PRO A 167 -50.21 -38.45 5.23
C PRO A 167 -51.13 -39.04 6.32
N ASP A 168 -51.93 -38.22 7.01
CA ASP A 168 -53.22 -38.68 7.55
C ASP A 168 -54.31 -37.75 7.02
N ALA A 169 -55.20 -38.33 6.22
CA ALA A 169 -56.52 -37.80 5.86
C ALA A 169 -57.57 -38.55 6.72
N PRO A 170 -58.89 -38.30 6.62
CA PRO A 170 -59.65 -37.15 6.15
C PRO A 170 -60.73 -36.69 7.19
N GLN A 171 -61.56 -35.77 6.71
CA GLN A 171 -62.84 -35.22 7.18
C GLN A 171 -63.77 -36.17 7.98
N GLY A 172 -64.44 -35.60 8.99
CA GLY A 172 -65.61 -36.13 9.69
C GLY A 172 -66.17 -35.12 10.68
#